data_AF-A0A2V7XFK2-F1
#
_entry.id   AF-A0A2V7XFK2-F1
#
_cell.length_a   1.000
_cell.length_b   1.000
_cell.length_c   1.000
_cell.angle_alpha   90.00
_cell.angle_beta   90.00
_cell.angle_gamma   90.00
#
_symmetry.space_group_name_H-M   'P 1'
#
loop_
_entity.id
_entity.type
_entity.pdbx_description
1 polymer ?
#
loop_
_entity_poly.entity_id
_entity_poly.type
_entity_poly.pdbx_seq_one_letter_code
_entity_poly.pdbx_strand_id
1 'polypeptide(L)'
;SVGYDLAGIRSPQVRGWIESMKDARAHVEALRAEIPDDLRRWRDLDFATRLSDQITLSTFHGCPAGEIEGIVRFLLTEMDVHVTVKLNPTLLGRQAVDSLLHDVLGYHEVRTRAEDFDKDLQWSQALEITDRLSEVARSRGRTFQVKFSNTLVVRNHRAFFPASEAVMYLSGGPLHVITLALVDKYRRARPEVAISFSAGVDAQNFPDCVALGFTPITTCTDLLRPGGYGRLPRYMALLEERMRALGATRLGDYVVRAFGRGEEAVSAETRDGPARGSVLAALAGGADVRAAAEAAEPGLFDRIVRRAAVLNTPLVAARAAADPRYQAEKNRVAPRKIGSHLALFDCINCDKCLPVCPNDANFVYETGPLSVEYGRFVVREGTVTSVPAGTFVVTNSLQAWTALHGRDGFFVARRAEGDAMWARIRGREYRLDVQAAGHARFTDGVITVEVRHPERRPLRAEARADAPEGHALDFSAYLNMALALDGVLDLRRSNPVNAAVSEARASEEGRTA
;
A
#
# COMPACT_ATOMS: atom_id res chain seq x y z
N SER A 1 15.89 -5.59 3.95
CA SER A 1 16.83 -4.44 3.89
C SER A 1 17.82 -4.59 5.02
N VAL A 2 19.08 -4.25 4.82
CA VAL A 2 20.09 -4.20 5.91
C VAL A 2 20.64 -2.78 6.02
N GLY A 3 20.95 -2.36 7.24
CA GLY A 3 21.45 -1.03 7.57
C GLY A 3 22.40 -1.12 8.74
N TYR A 4 23.57 -1.71 8.51
CA TYR A 4 24.68 -1.80 9.47
C TYR A 4 25.98 -1.56 8.70
N ASP A 5 27.07 -1.30 9.42
CA ASP A 5 28.41 -1.37 8.85
C ASP A 5 28.78 -2.82 8.48
N LEU A 6 29.90 -3.02 7.79
CA LEU A 6 30.38 -4.32 7.37
C LEU A 6 30.60 -5.26 8.55
N ALA A 7 31.10 -4.75 9.67
CA ALA A 7 31.28 -5.51 10.89
C ALA A 7 29.93 -6.05 11.42
N GLY A 8 28.91 -5.19 11.49
CA GLY A 8 27.56 -5.56 11.89
C GLY A 8 26.90 -6.53 10.92
N ILE A 9 27.07 -6.33 9.60
CA ILE A 9 26.54 -7.25 8.57
C ILE A 9 27.20 -8.63 8.65
N ARG A 10 28.48 -8.69 9.02
CA ARG A 10 29.22 -9.94 9.25
C ARG A 10 28.86 -10.65 10.54
N SER A 11 28.13 -10.00 11.45
CA SER A 11 27.75 -10.61 12.73
C SER A 11 26.93 -11.89 12.52
N PRO A 12 27.07 -12.90 13.41
CA PRO A 12 26.29 -14.13 13.33
C PRO A 12 24.78 -13.89 13.27
N GLN A 13 24.28 -12.85 13.94
CA GLN A 13 22.86 -12.48 13.99
C GLN A 13 22.36 -12.02 12.62
N VAL A 14 23.07 -11.08 11.98
CA VAL A 14 22.67 -10.58 10.66
C VAL A 14 22.86 -11.65 9.59
N ARG A 15 23.95 -12.42 9.62
CA ARG A 15 24.15 -13.56 8.71
C ARG A 15 23.04 -14.59 8.86
N GLY A 16 22.73 -14.99 10.10
CA GLY A 16 21.66 -15.95 10.38
C GLY A 16 20.29 -15.47 9.89
N TRP A 17 19.99 -14.18 10.04
CA TRP A 17 18.77 -13.59 9.48
C TRP A 17 18.76 -13.60 7.95
N ILE A 18 19.87 -13.28 7.28
CA ILE A 18 19.94 -13.35 5.81
C ILE A 18 19.73 -14.79 5.32
N GLU A 19 20.36 -15.77 5.96
CA GLU A 19 20.17 -17.18 5.59
C GLU A 19 18.74 -17.66 5.84
N SER A 20 18.10 -17.23 6.92
CA SER A 20 16.69 -17.58 7.17
C SER A 20 15.72 -16.96 6.17
N MET A 21 16.07 -15.83 5.54
CA MET A 21 15.28 -15.27 4.43
C MET A 21 15.46 -16.04 3.12
N LYS A 22 16.64 -16.64 2.90
CA LYS A 22 16.92 -17.52 1.75
C LYS A 22 16.24 -18.88 1.91
N ASP A 23 16.16 -19.40 3.13
CA ASP A 23 15.40 -20.59 3.47
C ASP A 23 14.69 -20.46 4.83
N ALA A 24 13.40 -20.13 4.76
CA ALA A 24 12.52 -19.98 5.91
C ALA A 24 11.74 -21.26 6.24
N ARG A 25 12.07 -22.42 5.63
CA ARG A 25 11.27 -23.65 5.76
C ARG A 25 11.01 -24.04 7.22
N ALA A 26 12.02 -23.97 8.07
CA ALA A 26 11.87 -24.29 9.49
C ALA A 26 10.82 -23.39 10.19
N HIS A 27 10.79 -22.09 9.87
CA HIS A 27 9.81 -21.15 10.43
C HIS A 27 8.42 -21.38 9.84
N VAL A 28 8.33 -21.61 8.52
CA VAL A 28 7.08 -21.88 7.83
C VAL A 28 6.43 -23.15 8.39
N GLU A 29 7.19 -24.24 8.55
CA GLU A 29 6.65 -25.50 9.07
C GLU A 29 6.27 -25.43 10.55
N ALA A 30 7.01 -24.64 11.35
CA ALA A 30 6.62 -24.39 12.75
C ALA A 30 5.27 -23.66 12.82
N LEU A 31 5.09 -22.58 12.04
CA LEU A 31 3.81 -21.86 11.98
C LEU A 31 2.70 -22.69 11.34
N ARG A 32 3.02 -23.53 10.34
CA ARG A 32 2.07 -24.45 9.71
C ARG A 32 1.49 -25.44 10.73
N ALA A 33 2.31 -25.90 11.68
CA ALA A 33 1.88 -26.81 12.73
C ALA A 33 0.92 -26.16 13.75
N GLU A 34 0.89 -24.82 13.83
CA GLU A 34 -0.04 -24.08 14.69
C GLU A 34 -1.44 -23.92 14.04
N ILE A 35 -1.60 -24.26 12.76
CA ILE A 35 -2.88 -24.16 12.06
C ILE A 35 -3.81 -25.32 12.50
N PRO A 36 -4.98 -25.02 13.10
CA PRO A 36 -5.89 -26.03 13.62
C PRO A 36 -6.55 -26.85 12.50
N ASP A 37 -7.08 -28.03 12.85
CA ASP A 37 -7.57 -29.01 11.88
C ASP A 37 -8.81 -28.54 11.08
N ASP A 38 -9.64 -27.67 11.66
CA ASP A 38 -10.76 -27.01 10.98
C ASP A 38 -10.30 -26.05 9.86
N LEU A 39 -9.04 -25.57 9.94
CA LEU A 39 -8.37 -24.77 8.92
C LEU A 39 -7.40 -25.58 8.04
N ARG A 40 -7.44 -26.92 8.09
CA ARG A 40 -6.51 -27.81 7.36
C ARG A 40 -6.38 -27.50 5.87
N ARG A 41 -7.45 -27.06 5.20
CA ARG A 41 -7.42 -26.68 3.78
C ARG A 41 -6.41 -25.57 3.46
N TRP A 42 -6.13 -24.70 4.43
CA TRP A 42 -5.14 -23.63 4.33
C TRP A 42 -3.75 -24.09 4.79
N ARG A 43 -3.70 -25.02 5.74
CA ARG A 43 -2.47 -25.65 6.22
C ARG A 43 -1.69 -26.34 5.11
N ASP A 44 -2.40 -26.97 4.17
CA ASP A 44 -1.80 -27.82 3.13
C ASP A 44 -1.41 -27.03 1.86
N LEU A 45 -1.45 -25.69 1.89
CA LEU A 45 -0.99 -24.84 0.78
C LEU A 45 0.54 -24.89 0.60
N ASP A 46 0.99 -24.67 -0.63
CA ASP A 46 2.41 -24.56 -0.94
C ASP A 46 2.94 -23.16 -0.58
N PHE A 47 3.42 -23.01 0.66
CA PHE A 47 4.03 -21.78 1.13
C PHE A 47 5.45 -21.64 0.57
N ALA A 48 5.71 -20.53 -0.11
CA ALA A 48 7.07 -20.21 -0.57
C ALA A 48 8.03 -20.09 0.62
N THR A 49 8.97 -21.02 0.75
CA THR A 49 9.95 -21.02 1.85
C THR A 49 11.18 -20.17 1.54
N ARG A 50 11.45 -19.87 0.26
CA ARG A 50 12.45 -18.88 -0.14
C ARG A 50 11.79 -17.50 -0.15
N LEU A 51 11.91 -16.77 0.95
CA LEU A 51 11.26 -15.46 1.09
C LEU A 51 11.96 -14.38 0.28
N SER A 52 13.30 -14.36 0.28
CA SER A 52 14.09 -13.43 -0.53
C SER A 52 15.54 -13.89 -0.65
N ASP A 53 16.08 -13.81 -1.86
CA ASP A 53 17.52 -13.87 -2.16
C ASP A 53 18.06 -12.50 -2.61
N GLN A 54 17.32 -11.42 -2.35
CA GLN A 54 17.70 -10.05 -2.66
C GLN A 54 17.76 -9.17 -1.40
N ILE A 55 18.82 -8.36 -1.31
CA ILE A 55 19.01 -7.38 -0.23
C ILE A 55 19.04 -5.97 -0.81
N THR A 56 18.28 -5.07 -0.19
CA THR A 56 18.52 -3.63 -0.31
C THR A 56 19.43 -3.18 0.82
N LEU A 57 20.61 -2.67 0.46
CA LEU A 57 21.53 -1.98 1.36
C LEU A 57 21.09 -0.52 1.46
N SER A 58 20.75 -0.09 2.67
CA SER A 58 20.51 1.33 2.95
C SER A 58 21.81 1.99 3.37
N THR A 59 22.41 2.79 2.49
CA THR A 59 23.63 3.51 2.85
C THR A 59 23.27 4.68 3.77
N PHE A 60 23.96 4.78 4.90
CA PHE A 60 23.82 5.93 5.79
C PHE A 60 24.39 7.19 5.14
N HIS A 61 23.87 8.36 5.54
CA HIS A 61 24.55 9.62 5.22
C HIS A 61 25.96 9.61 5.83
N GLY A 62 26.97 10.00 5.05
CA GLY A 62 28.38 9.97 5.43
C GLY A 62 29.05 8.59 5.35
N CYS A 63 28.37 7.55 4.83
CA CYS A 63 28.97 6.22 4.68
C CYS A 63 30.09 6.25 3.62
N PRO A 64 31.34 5.90 3.97
CA PRO A 64 32.46 5.95 3.04
C PRO A 64 32.27 5.01 1.83
N ALA A 65 32.79 5.42 0.68
CA ALA A 65 32.76 4.66 -0.57
C ALA A 65 33.28 3.22 -0.42
N GLY A 66 34.42 3.05 0.27
CA GLY A 66 35.02 1.73 0.52
C GLY A 66 34.19 0.84 1.44
N GLU A 67 33.45 1.43 2.38
CA GLU A 67 32.55 0.70 3.28
C GLU A 67 31.36 0.13 2.49
N ILE A 68 30.74 0.96 1.64
CA ILE A 68 29.66 0.54 0.74
C ILE A 68 30.15 -0.61 -0.16
N GLU A 69 31.30 -0.45 -0.81
CA GLU A 69 31.85 -1.48 -1.71
C GLU A 69 32.17 -2.78 -0.97
N GLY A 70 32.73 -2.70 0.24
CA GLY A 70 33.02 -3.87 1.08
C GLY A 70 31.77 -4.64 1.47
N ILE A 71 30.72 -3.94 1.89
CA ILE A 71 29.42 -4.54 2.21
C ILE A 71 28.81 -5.23 0.99
N VAL A 72 28.74 -4.55 -0.16
CA VAL A 72 28.10 -5.15 -1.34
C VAL A 72 28.91 -6.35 -1.84
N ARG A 73 30.25 -6.29 -1.84
CA ARG A 73 31.07 -7.47 -2.17
C ARG A 73 30.76 -8.64 -1.25
N PHE A 74 30.76 -8.42 0.06
CA PHE A 74 30.40 -9.45 1.05
C PHE A 74 29.04 -10.09 0.75
N LEU A 75 28.02 -9.27 0.47
CA LEU A 75 26.67 -9.77 0.18
C LEU A 75 26.62 -10.56 -1.15
N LEU A 76 27.29 -10.08 -2.20
CA LEU A 76 27.35 -10.76 -3.50
C LEU A 76 28.16 -12.05 -3.48
N THR A 77 29.24 -12.12 -2.67
CA THR A 77 30.19 -13.23 -2.71
C THR A 77 29.99 -14.24 -1.59
N GLU A 78 29.84 -13.79 -0.35
CA GLU A 78 29.74 -14.68 0.81
C GLU A 78 28.30 -15.07 1.14
N MET A 79 27.36 -14.12 1.04
CA MET A 79 25.94 -14.41 1.28
C MET A 79 25.21 -14.89 0.02
N ASP A 80 25.84 -14.69 -1.15
CA ASP A 80 25.38 -15.14 -2.47
C ASP A 80 23.96 -14.66 -2.83
N VAL A 81 23.71 -13.36 -2.60
CA VAL A 81 22.42 -12.69 -2.83
C VAL A 81 22.50 -11.63 -3.92
N HIS A 82 21.35 -11.25 -4.52
CA HIS A 82 21.22 -10.05 -5.34
C HIS A 82 21.27 -8.80 -4.45
N VAL A 83 21.87 -7.70 -4.93
CA VAL A 83 22.05 -6.49 -4.11
C VAL A 83 21.54 -5.23 -4.80
N THR A 84 20.77 -4.44 -4.05
CA THR A 84 20.31 -3.09 -4.40
C THR A 84 20.95 -2.08 -3.46
N VAL A 85 21.71 -1.10 -3.97
CA VAL A 85 22.27 -0.03 -3.13
C VAL A 85 21.39 1.20 -3.18
N LYS A 86 20.83 1.60 -2.04
CA LYS A 86 20.00 2.81 -1.93
C LYS A 86 20.88 4.04 -1.73
N LEU A 87 20.92 4.89 -2.75
CA LEU A 87 21.80 6.07 -2.82
C LEU A 87 21.10 7.36 -2.35
N ASN A 88 21.92 8.34 -1.97
CA ASN A 88 21.45 9.62 -1.44
C ASN A 88 21.22 10.66 -2.55
N PRO A 89 20.25 11.58 -2.37
CA PRO A 89 19.94 12.63 -3.35
C PRO A 89 21.07 13.67 -3.50
N THR A 90 22.02 13.70 -2.55
CA THR A 90 23.22 14.56 -2.57
C THR A 90 24.09 14.34 -3.81
N LEU A 91 24.05 13.14 -4.42
CA LEU A 91 24.75 12.81 -5.68
C LEU A 91 24.38 13.71 -6.86
N LEU A 92 23.22 14.37 -6.84
CA LEU A 92 22.86 15.33 -7.87
C LEU A 92 23.83 16.52 -7.89
N GLY A 93 24.36 16.89 -6.71
CA GLY A 93 25.22 18.04 -6.48
C GLY A 93 24.44 19.19 -5.84
N ARG A 94 25.05 19.88 -4.88
CA ARG A 94 24.39 20.90 -4.06
C ARG A 94 23.77 22.03 -4.88
N GLN A 95 24.48 22.54 -5.87
CA GLN A 95 23.98 23.64 -6.71
C GLN A 95 22.68 23.27 -7.44
N ALA A 96 22.61 22.07 -8.02
CA ALA A 96 21.43 21.60 -8.72
C ALA A 96 20.25 21.32 -7.76
N VAL A 97 20.54 20.77 -6.56
CA VAL A 97 19.54 20.58 -5.52
C VAL A 97 18.98 21.92 -5.02
N ASP A 98 19.84 22.88 -4.70
CA ASP A 98 19.44 24.21 -4.22
C ASP A 98 18.61 24.94 -5.29
N SER A 99 19.04 24.90 -6.57
CA SER A 99 18.27 25.54 -7.66
C SER A 99 16.89 24.90 -7.86
N LEU A 100 16.78 23.57 -7.83
CA LEU A 100 15.48 22.91 -7.90
C LEU A 100 14.60 23.26 -6.70
N LEU A 101 15.14 23.24 -5.49
CA LEU A 101 14.38 23.57 -4.28
C LEU A 101 13.89 25.01 -4.28
N HIS A 102 14.76 25.97 -4.61
CA HIS A 102 14.51 27.38 -4.40
C HIS A 102 13.93 28.05 -5.65
N ASP A 103 14.55 27.86 -6.80
CA ASP A 103 14.21 28.61 -8.02
C ASP A 103 13.03 27.97 -8.75
N VAL A 104 12.96 26.63 -8.77
CA VAL A 104 11.92 25.89 -9.49
C VAL A 104 10.71 25.60 -8.60
N LEU A 105 10.95 25.09 -7.39
CA LEU A 105 9.88 24.63 -6.51
C LEU A 105 9.46 25.67 -5.45
N GLY A 106 10.26 26.71 -5.19
CA GLY A 106 9.90 27.81 -4.28
C GLY A 106 9.99 27.50 -2.77
N TYR A 107 10.73 26.47 -2.36
CA TYR A 107 10.97 26.10 -0.95
C TYR A 107 12.15 26.85 -0.33
N HIS A 108 12.09 28.19 -0.32
CA HIS A 108 13.20 29.04 0.17
C HIS A 108 13.53 28.84 1.67
N GLU A 109 12.61 28.29 2.46
CA GLU A 109 12.84 27.97 3.87
C GLU A 109 13.70 26.71 4.07
N VAL A 110 13.76 25.84 3.07
CA VAL A 110 14.51 24.58 3.13
C VAL A 110 15.96 24.84 2.75
N ARG A 111 16.87 24.77 3.72
CA ARG A 111 18.30 25.07 3.50
C ARG A 111 19.15 23.80 3.56
N THR A 112 19.95 23.56 2.53
CA THR A 112 20.96 22.49 2.54
C THR A 112 22.18 22.88 3.40
N ARG A 113 23.09 21.92 3.65
CA ARG A 113 24.40 22.15 4.27
C ARG A 113 25.49 21.56 3.39
N ALA A 114 26.55 22.32 3.10
CA ALA A 114 27.66 21.86 2.26
C ALA A 114 28.31 20.57 2.78
N GLU A 115 28.54 20.52 4.09
CA GLU A 115 29.11 19.36 4.79
C GLU A 115 28.35 18.05 4.57
N ASP A 116 27.03 18.06 4.33
CA ASP A 116 26.28 16.83 4.03
C ASP A 116 26.57 16.31 2.62
N PHE A 117 26.85 17.20 1.67
CA PHE A 117 27.22 16.84 0.30
C PHE A 117 28.70 16.42 0.23
N ASP A 118 29.56 17.04 1.03
CA ASP A 118 31.00 16.75 1.05
C ASP A 118 31.29 15.39 1.72
N LYS A 119 30.51 15.01 2.73
CA LYS A 119 30.69 13.74 3.47
C LYS A 119 30.06 12.54 2.77
N ASP A 120 29.00 12.75 1.99
CA ASP A 120 28.30 11.67 1.28
C ASP A 120 29.15 11.10 0.13
N LEU A 121 28.70 9.99 -0.44
CA LEU A 121 29.33 9.37 -1.62
C LEU A 121 29.42 10.38 -2.78
N GLN A 122 30.61 10.56 -3.34
CA GLN A 122 30.83 11.50 -4.44
C GLN A 122 30.48 10.89 -5.80
N TRP A 123 30.16 11.74 -6.78
CA TRP A 123 29.65 11.32 -8.09
C TRP A 123 30.58 10.35 -8.83
N SER A 124 31.87 10.66 -8.95
CA SER A 124 32.85 9.79 -9.62
C SER A 124 32.95 8.44 -8.93
N GLN A 125 33.07 8.44 -7.60
CA GLN A 125 33.13 7.22 -6.78
C GLN A 125 31.87 6.36 -6.96
N ALA A 126 30.68 6.97 -7.03
CA ALA A 126 29.43 6.25 -7.22
C ALA A 126 29.39 5.50 -8.56
N LEU A 127 29.88 6.11 -9.65
CA LEU A 127 29.96 5.45 -10.96
C LEU A 127 31.01 4.33 -10.98
N GLU A 128 32.19 4.58 -10.43
CA GLU A 128 33.25 3.58 -10.36
C GLU A 128 32.86 2.34 -9.53
N ILE A 129 32.23 2.57 -8.37
CA ILE A 129 31.72 1.49 -7.51
C ILE A 129 30.60 0.72 -8.23
N THR A 130 29.71 1.43 -8.94
CA THR A 130 28.67 0.79 -9.76
C THR A 130 29.27 -0.18 -10.76
N ASP A 131 30.33 0.22 -11.49
CA ASP A 131 30.97 -0.60 -12.51
C ASP A 131 31.59 -1.86 -11.90
N ARG A 132 32.41 -1.68 -10.86
CA ARG A 132 33.10 -2.79 -10.18
C ARG A 132 32.11 -3.78 -9.57
N LEU A 133 31.07 -3.29 -8.91
CA LEU A 133 30.07 -4.17 -8.27
C LEU A 133 29.16 -4.86 -9.28
N SER A 134 28.84 -4.20 -10.40
CA SER A 134 28.10 -4.82 -11.50
C SER A 134 28.89 -5.97 -12.13
N GLU A 135 30.21 -5.83 -12.26
CA GLU A 135 31.10 -6.89 -12.71
C GLU A 135 31.14 -8.07 -11.74
N VAL A 136 31.30 -7.81 -10.43
CA VAL A 136 31.27 -8.85 -9.39
C VAL A 136 29.94 -9.59 -9.39
N ALA A 137 28.82 -8.87 -9.49
CA ALA A 137 27.51 -9.51 -9.52
C ALA A 137 27.39 -10.44 -10.75
N ARG A 138 27.80 -9.97 -11.93
CA ARG A 138 27.75 -10.77 -13.17
C ARG A 138 28.61 -12.03 -13.10
N SER A 139 29.82 -11.95 -12.56
CA SER A 139 30.71 -13.12 -12.43
C SER A 139 30.16 -14.18 -11.46
N ARG A 140 29.21 -13.81 -10.61
CA ARG A 140 28.52 -14.68 -9.65
C ARG A 140 27.13 -15.12 -10.12
N GLY A 141 26.67 -14.70 -11.29
CA GLY A 141 25.28 -14.92 -11.73
C GLY A 141 24.25 -14.19 -10.85
N ARG A 142 24.67 -13.11 -10.18
CA ARG A 142 23.86 -12.24 -9.32
C ARG A 142 23.57 -10.92 -10.00
N THR A 143 22.65 -10.16 -9.42
CA THR A 143 22.25 -8.83 -9.94
C THR A 143 22.71 -7.76 -8.96
N PHE A 144 23.31 -6.72 -9.52
CA PHE A 144 23.54 -5.45 -8.85
C PHE A 144 22.58 -4.41 -9.45
N GLN A 145 21.96 -3.60 -8.58
CA GLN A 145 21.13 -2.49 -8.98
C GLN A 145 21.22 -1.34 -7.98
N VAL A 146 20.72 -0.17 -8.37
CA VAL A 146 20.68 1.01 -7.49
C VAL A 146 19.24 1.41 -7.16
N LYS A 147 19.06 2.08 -6.02
CA LYS A 147 17.77 2.63 -5.61
C LYS A 147 17.87 4.12 -5.33
N PHE A 148 17.02 4.90 -5.98
CA PHE A 148 16.95 6.35 -5.83
C PHE A 148 15.64 6.78 -5.17
N SER A 149 15.61 7.42 -4.00
CA SER A 149 16.76 7.74 -3.14
C SER A 149 16.39 7.61 -1.66
N ASN A 150 17.40 7.79 -0.81
CA ASN A 150 17.18 8.17 0.58
C ASN A 150 16.57 9.58 0.69
N THR A 151 16.24 10.00 1.91
CA THR A 151 15.80 11.37 2.20
C THR A 151 16.91 12.39 1.94
N LEU A 152 16.54 13.65 1.73
CA LEU A 152 17.50 14.75 1.64
C LEU A 152 17.71 15.38 3.03
N VAL A 153 18.95 15.40 3.52
CA VAL A 153 19.30 16.09 4.77
C VAL A 153 19.25 17.60 4.53
N VAL A 154 18.54 18.31 5.40
CA VAL A 154 18.41 19.77 5.36
C VAL A 154 18.51 20.34 6.78
N ARG A 155 18.85 21.62 6.91
CA ARG A 155 18.88 22.31 8.20
C ARG A 155 17.49 22.26 8.84
N ASN A 156 17.47 21.87 10.11
CA ASN A 156 16.28 22.02 10.91
C ASN A 156 16.01 23.51 11.13
N HIS A 157 14.82 23.95 10.75
CA HIS A 157 14.33 25.32 10.96
C HIS A 157 12.97 25.31 11.68
N ARG A 158 12.55 24.15 12.21
CA ARG A 158 11.24 23.95 12.83
C ARG A 158 11.40 23.87 14.36
N ALA A 159 10.46 24.47 15.08
CA ALA A 159 10.38 24.40 16.54
C ALA A 159 9.77 23.07 17.06
N PHE A 160 9.68 22.05 16.22
CA PHE A 160 9.08 20.76 16.58
C PHE A 160 10.09 19.80 17.24
N PHE A 161 11.33 19.81 16.76
CA PHE A 161 12.40 18.97 17.31
C PHE A 161 13.09 19.67 18.49
N PRO A 162 13.80 18.92 19.36
CA PRO A 162 14.66 19.51 20.37
C PRO A 162 15.65 20.51 19.75
N ALA A 163 16.01 21.56 20.49
CA ALA A 163 16.95 22.58 19.99
C ALA A 163 18.34 22.03 19.63
N SER A 164 18.71 20.86 20.17
CA SER A 164 19.94 20.14 19.83
C SER A 164 19.91 19.51 18.44
N GLU A 165 18.73 19.35 17.84
CA GLU A 165 18.58 18.72 16.54
C GLU A 165 18.84 19.72 15.41
N ALA A 166 20.02 19.61 14.79
CA ALA A 166 20.48 20.54 13.77
C ALA A 166 19.90 20.24 12.38
N VAL A 167 19.37 19.02 12.17
CA VAL A 167 18.92 18.56 10.85
C VAL A 167 17.51 18.00 10.85
N MET A 168 16.91 17.97 9.66
CA MET A 168 15.70 17.21 9.40
C MET A 168 15.82 16.55 8.02
N TYR A 169 14.97 15.55 7.78
CA TYR A 169 15.01 14.72 6.59
C TYR A 169 13.82 15.03 5.68
N LEU A 170 14.10 15.67 4.54
CA LEU A 170 13.09 16.02 3.54
C LEU A 170 12.68 14.77 2.74
N SER A 171 11.37 14.59 2.60
CA SER A 171 10.72 13.53 1.81
C SER A 171 9.50 14.09 1.06
N GLY A 172 8.78 13.24 0.32
CA GLY A 172 7.56 13.63 -0.38
C GLY A 172 7.81 14.34 -1.72
N GLY A 173 6.89 15.24 -2.09
CA GLY A 173 6.83 15.87 -3.41
C GLY A 173 8.13 16.52 -3.88
N PRO A 174 8.81 17.38 -3.09
CA PRO A 174 10.04 18.03 -3.55
C PRO A 174 11.17 17.03 -3.82
N LEU A 175 11.25 15.97 -2.99
CA LEU A 175 12.22 14.90 -3.19
C LEU A 175 11.98 14.15 -4.50
N HIS A 176 10.72 13.97 -4.91
CA HIS A 176 10.40 13.30 -6.18
C HIS A 176 11.08 13.99 -7.38
N VAL A 177 10.96 15.32 -7.46
CA VAL A 177 11.52 16.13 -8.56
C VAL A 177 13.05 16.08 -8.54
N ILE A 178 13.66 16.29 -7.37
CA ILE A 178 15.12 16.22 -7.19
C ILE A 178 15.65 14.84 -7.60
N THR A 179 14.99 13.78 -7.15
CA THR A 179 15.43 12.42 -7.42
C THR A 179 15.21 12.02 -8.88
N LEU A 180 14.17 12.52 -9.56
CA LEU A 180 14.02 12.33 -11.01
C LEU A 180 15.12 13.03 -11.82
N ALA A 181 15.54 14.24 -11.42
CA ALA A 181 16.68 14.90 -12.03
C ALA A 181 17.99 14.11 -11.83
N LEU A 182 18.17 13.52 -10.63
CA LEU A 182 19.28 12.59 -10.37
C LEU A 182 19.20 11.34 -11.24
N VAL A 183 18.02 10.76 -11.42
CA VAL A 183 17.82 9.60 -12.31
C VAL A 183 18.18 9.94 -13.75
N ASP A 184 17.78 11.11 -14.27
CA ASP A 184 18.16 11.55 -15.63
C ASP A 184 19.68 11.65 -15.78
N LYS A 185 20.35 12.32 -14.82
CA LYS A 185 21.80 12.43 -14.77
C LYS A 185 22.48 11.05 -14.72
N TYR A 186 21.96 10.14 -13.90
CA TYR A 186 22.53 8.80 -13.72
C TYR A 186 22.34 7.91 -14.95
N ARG A 187 21.15 7.89 -15.56
CA ARG A 187 20.87 7.11 -16.77
C ARG A 187 21.70 7.55 -17.98
N ARG A 188 22.06 8.83 -18.07
CA ARG A 188 23.01 9.30 -19.09
C ARG A 188 24.41 8.71 -18.91
N ALA A 189 24.81 8.42 -17.67
CA ALA A 189 26.11 7.82 -17.38
C ALA A 189 26.09 6.29 -17.43
N ARG A 190 25.04 5.64 -16.93
CA ARG A 190 24.91 4.17 -16.78
C ARG A 190 23.50 3.68 -17.14
N PRO A 191 23.11 3.74 -18.44
CA PRO A 191 21.77 3.36 -18.89
C PRO A 191 21.43 1.88 -18.68
N GLU A 192 22.45 1.02 -18.53
CA GLU A 192 22.33 -0.42 -18.35
C GLU A 192 21.96 -0.85 -16.93
N VAL A 193 22.15 0.03 -15.93
CA VAL A 193 21.92 -0.29 -14.53
C VAL A 193 20.42 -0.16 -14.20
N ALA A 194 19.84 -1.23 -13.66
CA ALA A 194 18.47 -1.23 -13.19
C ALA A 194 18.28 -0.29 -11.99
N ILE A 195 17.11 0.37 -11.94
CA ILE A 195 16.79 1.38 -10.92
C ILE A 195 15.52 0.98 -10.18
N SER A 196 15.61 0.87 -8.86
CA SER A 196 14.47 0.96 -7.95
C SER A 196 14.24 2.42 -7.54
N PHE A 197 13.01 2.80 -7.22
CA PHE A 197 12.68 4.20 -6.90
C PHE A 197 11.88 4.34 -5.60
N SER A 198 12.18 5.35 -4.78
CA SER A 198 11.53 5.56 -3.47
C SER A 198 11.39 7.01 -3.01
N ALA A 199 11.21 7.95 -3.94
CA ALA A 199 11.11 9.37 -3.64
C ALA A 199 9.73 9.95 -3.99
N GLY A 200 8.90 10.24 -2.98
CA GLY A 200 7.66 11.00 -3.16
C GLY A 200 6.63 10.37 -4.11
N VAL A 201 6.55 9.05 -4.16
CA VAL A 201 5.60 8.33 -5.02
C VAL A 201 4.20 8.35 -4.42
N ASP A 202 3.24 8.88 -5.18
CA ASP A 202 1.81 8.85 -4.92
C ASP A 202 1.06 8.21 -6.09
N ALA A 203 -0.27 8.06 -5.97
CA ALA A 203 -1.07 7.45 -7.02
C ALA A 203 -0.98 8.20 -8.36
N GLN A 204 -0.75 9.52 -8.34
CA GLN A 204 -0.76 10.37 -9.53
C GLN A 204 0.52 10.21 -10.35
N ASN A 205 1.69 10.12 -9.70
CA ASN A 205 2.97 9.91 -10.40
C ASN A 205 3.40 8.45 -10.51
N PHE A 206 2.74 7.52 -9.82
CA PHE A 206 3.05 6.09 -9.91
C PHE A 206 3.08 5.55 -11.36
N PRO A 207 2.10 5.86 -12.24
CA PRO A 207 2.17 5.40 -13.62
C PRO A 207 3.36 5.97 -14.40
N ASP A 208 3.83 7.18 -14.07
CA ASP A 208 5.05 7.74 -14.67
C ASP A 208 6.28 6.97 -14.21
N CYS A 209 6.37 6.66 -12.91
CA CYS A 209 7.44 5.81 -12.36
C CYS A 209 7.49 4.42 -13.02
N VAL A 210 6.33 3.82 -13.31
CA VAL A 210 6.25 2.54 -14.02
C VAL A 210 6.74 2.68 -15.46
N ALA A 211 6.35 3.76 -16.17
CA ALA A 211 6.80 4.03 -17.53
C ALA A 211 8.30 4.38 -17.64
N LEU A 212 8.91 4.76 -16.52
CA LEU A 212 10.36 4.86 -16.39
C LEU A 212 11.04 3.52 -16.12
N GLY A 213 10.33 2.40 -16.08
CA GLY A 213 10.91 1.07 -15.88
C GLY A 213 11.50 0.86 -14.49
N PHE A 214 11.05 1.61 -13.48
CA PHE A 214 11.52 1.41 -12.12
C PHE A 214 10.99 0.11 -11.52
N THR A 215 11.87 -0.68 -10.90
CA THR A 215 11.46 -1.91 -10.22
C THR A 215 12.39 -2.24 -9.04
N PRO A 216 11.85 -2.49 -7.83
CA PRO A 216 10.50 -2.13 -7.40
C PRO A 216 10.34 -0.61 -7.19
N ILE A 217 9.09 -0.13 -7.14
CA ILE A 217 8.72 1.24 -6.75
C ILE A 217 8.24 1.21 -5.30
N THR A 218 8.72 2.13 -4.47
CA THR A 218 8.38 2.21 -3.04
C THR A 218 7.72 3.54 -2.70
N THR A 219 6.66 3.50 -1.88
CA THR A 219 6.03 4.69 -1.31
C THR A 219 6.11 4.67 0.22
N CYS A 220 6.15 5.86 0.83
CA CYS A 220 6.20 6.04 2.28
C CYS A 220 5.41 7.29 2.70
N THR A 221 5.82 8.48 2.24
CA THR A 221 5.18 9.74 2.61
C THR A 221 3.67 9.76 2.32
N ASP A 222 3.23 9.15 1.21
CA ASP A 222 1.81 9.08 0.89
C ASP A 222 1.03 8.20 1.87
N LEU A 223 1.60 7.07 2.29
CA LEU A 223 0.99 6.17 3.29
C LEU A 223 0.94 6.78 4.69
N LEU A 224 1.83 7.73 5.01
CA LEU A 224 1.81 8.46 6.28
C LEU A 224 0.78 9.60 6.31
N ARG A 225 0.14 9.91 5.17
CA ARG A 225 -0.94 10.90 5.07
C ARG A 225 -2.30 10.24 5.40
N PRO A 226 -3.35 11.05 5.67
CA PRO A 226 -4.70 10.52 5.86
C PRO A 226 -5.13 9.57 4.74
N GLY A 227 -5.77 8.45 5.10
CA GLY A 227 -6.13 7.34 4.22
C GLY A 227 -5.19 6.13 4.32
N GLY A 228 -3.95 6.29 4.80
CA GLY A 228 -3.05 5.16 5.07
C GLY A 228 -2.87 4.21 3.88
N TYR A 229 -2.93 2.89 4.15
CA TYR A 229 -2.91 1.86 3.11
C TYR A 229 -4.11 1.89 2.16
N GLY A 230 -5.25 2.47 2.56
CA GLY A 230 -6.43 2.65 1.70
C GLY A 230 -6.18 3.56 0.48
N ARG A 231 -5.03 4.23 0.42
CA ARG A 231 -4.58 5.02 -0.73
C ARG A 231 -4.03 4.13 -1.87
N LEU A 232 -3.57 2.91 -1.57
CA LEU A 232 -2.91 2.01 -2.52
C LEU A 232 -3.77 1.58 -3.72
N PRO A 233 -5.07 1.25 -3.59
CA PRO A 233 -5.89 0.84 -4.73
C PRO A 233 -5.90 1.87 -5.88
N ARG A 234 -5.84 3.16 -5.55
CA ARG A 234 -5.80 4.25 -6.55
C ARG A 234 -4.55 4.20 -7.43
N TYR A 235 -3.42 3.67 -6.93
CA TYR A 235 -2.18 3.54 -7.70
C TYR A 235 -2.39 2.60 -8.89
N MET A 236 -3.00 1.44 -8.63
CA MET A 236 -3.26 0.43 -9.65
C MET A 236 -4.37 0.87 -10.61
N ALA A 237 -5.43 1.52 -10.10
CA ALA A 237 -6.50 2.05 -10.95
C ALA A 237 -5.99 3.08 -11.97
N LEU A 238 -5.13 4.01 -11.55
CA LEU A 238 -4.55 5.02 -12.45
C LEU A 238 -3.53 4.42 -13.42
N LEU A 239 -2.78 3.40 -13.00
CA LEU A 239 -1.90 2.67 -13.92
C LEU A 239 -2.72 1.95 -14.98
N GLU A 240 -3.76 1.22 -14.57
CA GLU A 240 -4.66 0.49 -15.46
C GLU A 240 -5.35 1.41 -16.46
N GLU A 241 -5.87 2.56 -16.00
CA GLU A 241 -6.47 3.59 -16.87
C GLU A 241 -5.51 4.02 -17.98
N ARG A 242 -4.26 4.37 -17.62
CA ARG A 242 -3.26 4.79 -18.60
C ARG A 242 -2.80 3.66 -19.52
N MET A 243 -2.69 2.44 -19.01
CA MET A 243 -2.37 1.26 -19.81
C MET A 243 -3.47 0.99 -20.84
N ARG A 244 -4.75 1.02 -20.44
CA ARG A 244 -5.91 0.85 -21.33
C ARG A 244 -5.97 1.93 -22.40
N ALA A 245 -5.74 3.19 -22.03
CA ALA A 245 -5.70 4.31 -22.99
C ALA A 245 -4.63 4.14 -24.09
N LEU A 246 -3.56 3.38 -23.80
CA LEU A 246 -2.49 3.09 -24.74
C LEU A 246 -2.57 1.69 -25.36
N GLY A 247 -3.63 0.93 -25.08
CA GLY A 247 -3.77 -0.46 -25.53
C GLY A 247 -2.68 -1.39 -24.99
N ALA A 248 -2.04 -1.04 -23.87
CA ALA A 248 -0.96 -1.83 -23.27
C ALA A 248 -1.54 -2.88 -22.30
N THR A 249 -1.28 -4.16 -22.57
CA THR A 249 -1.71 -5.28 -21.70
C THR A 249 -0.59 -5.80 -20.80
N ARG A 250 0.64 -5.30 -21.00
CA ARG A 250 1.84 -5.66 -20.22
C ARG A 250 2.62 -4.40 -19.87
N LEU A 251 3.39 -4.46 -18.77
CA LEU A 251 4.18 -3.31 -18.32
C LEU A 251 5.25 -2.89 -19.35
N GLY A 252 5.88 -3.84 -20.04
CA GLY A 252 6.86 -3.53 -21.10
C GLY A 252 6.22 -2.74 -22.25
N ASP A 253 5.04 -3.16 -22.70
CA ASP A 253 4.29 -2.45 -23.75
C ASP A 253 3.93 -1.03 -23.29
N TYR A 254 3.53 -0.87 -22.03
CA TYR A 254 3.25 0.44 -21.44
C TYR A 254 4.49 1.33 -21.41
N VAL A 255 5.66 0.83 -20.98
CA VAL A 255 6.92 1.58 -20.98
C VAL A 255 7.28 2.08 -22.39
N VAL A 256 7.11 1.22 -23.41
CA VAL A 256 7.41 1.57 -24.80
C VAL A 256 6.44 2.64 -25.34
N ARG A 257 5.17 2.61 -24.93
CA ARG A 257 4.11 3.50 -25.46
C ARG A 257 3.93 4.81 -24.69
N ALA A 258 4.21 4.83 -23.38
CA ALA A 258 3.76 5.87 -22.43
C ALA A 258 4.09 7.32 -22.81
N PHE A 259 5.22 7.57 -23.47
CA PHE A 259 5.66 8.92 -23.83
C PHE A 259 5.95 9.09 -25.33
N GLY A 260 5.44 8.18 -26.17
CA GLY A 260 5.59 8.28 -27.63
C GLY A 260 7.04 8.10 -28.12
N ARG A 261 7.91 7.46 -27.32
CA ARG A 261 9.32 7.18 -27.69
C ARG A 261 9.57 5.75 -28.16
N GLY A 262 8.50 4.98 -28.38
CA GLY A 262 8.60 3.57 -28.76
C GLY A 262 9.29 3.34 -30.10
N GLU A 263 8.96 4.12 -31.13
CA GLU A 263 9.59 3.95 -32.45
C GLU A 263 11.09 4.24 -32.41
N GLU A 264 11.49 5.27 -31.67
CA GLU A 264 12.90 5.60 -31.45
C GLU A 264 13.61 4.51 -30.65
N ALA A 265 12.96 3.94 -29.63
CA ALA A 265 13.50 2.83 -28.87
C ALA A 265 13.73 1.59 -29.74
N VAL A 266 12.77 1.24 -30.60
CA VAL A 266 12.90 0.15 -31.57
C VAL A 266 14.06 0.43 -32.53
N SER A 267 14.11 1.65 -33.06
CA SER A 267 15.12 2.07 -34.03
C SER A 267 16.54 2.05 -33.46
N ALA A 268 16.70 2.36 -32.17
CA ALA A 268 18.00 2.33 -31.49
C ALA A 268 18.51 0.91 -31.20
N GLU A 269 17.61 -0.07 -31.07
CA GLU A 269 17.95 -1.45 -30.70
C GLU A 269 17.91 -2.42 -31.90
N THR A 270 17.58 -1.93 -33.10
CA THR A 270 17.48 -2.74 -34.33
C THR A 270 18.21 -2.06 -35.50
N ARG A 271 18.66 -2.85 -36.48
CA ARG A 271 19.17 -2.34 -37.77
C ARG A 271 18.02 -2.16 -38.76
N ASP A 272 18.23 -1.35 -39.79
CA ASP A 272 17.29 -1.27 -40.92
C ASP A 272 17.08 -2.64 -41.56
N GLY A 273 15.81 -3.03 -41.72
CA GLY A 273 15.45 -4.33 -42.31
C GLY A 273 14.07 -4.84 -41.87
N PRO A 274 13.69 -6.06 -42.31
CA PRO A 274 12.38 -6.64 -42.06
C PRO A 274 12.03 -6.80 -40.57
N ALA A 275 13.03 -7.12 -39.74
CA ALA A 275 12.88 -7.22 -38.29
C ALA A 275 12.38 -5.90 -37.66
N ARG A 276 13.06 -4.78 -37.97
CA ARG A 276 12.64 -3.45 -37.51
C ARG A 276 11.25 -3.10 -38.03
N GLY A 277 10.99 -3.35 -39.32
CA GLY A 277 9.67 -3.12 -39.93
C GLY A 277 8.54 -3.88 -39.22
N SER A 278 8.77 -5.14 -38.86
CA SER A 278 7.80 -5.98 -38.14
C SER A 278 7.49 -5.42 -36.75
N VAL A 279 8.52 -5.05 -35.98
CA VAL A 279 8.33 -4.51 -34.62
C VAL A 279 7.65 -3.14 -34.66
N LEU A 280 8.04 -2.26 -35.59
CA LEU A 280 7.40 -0.95 -35.78
C LEU A 280 5.93 -1.10 -36.21
N ALA A 281 5.64 -2.02 -37.12
CA ALA A 281 4.27 -2.32 -37.54
C ALA A 281 3.42 -2.82 -36.36
N ALA A 282 3.97 -3.71 -35.52
CA ALA A 282 3.30 -4.17 -34.31
C ALA A 282 3.05 -3.02 -33.31
N LEU A 283 4.03 -2.13 -33.14
CA LEU A 283 3.89 -0.95 -32.30
C LEU A 283 2.77 -0.02 -32.81
N ALA A 284 2.75 0.30 -34.10
CA ALA A 284 1.74 1.20 -34.69
C ALA A 284 0.33 0.58 -34.72
N GLY A 285 0.21 -0.71 -35.07
CA GLY A 285 -1.06 -1.41 -35.21
C GLY A 285 -1.68 -1.94 -33.92
N GLY A 286 -1.05 -1.71 -32.76
CA GLY A 286 -1.52 -2.23 -31.47
C GLY A 286 -1.37 -3.74 -31.32
N ALA A 287 -0.57 -4.40 -32.16
CA ALA A 287 -0.28 -5.82 -32.06
C ALA A 287 0.78 -6.10 -30.98
N ASP A 288 1.07 -7.38 -30.75
CA ASP A 288 1.99 -7.83 -29.71
C ASP A 288 3.46 -7.50 -30.06
N VAL A 289 3.93 -6.38 -29.51
CA VAL A 289 5.31 -5.88 -29.71
C VAL A 289 6.34 -6.88 -29.20
N ARG A 290 6.05 -7.57 -28.09
CA ARG A 290 6.95 -8.59 -27.54
C ARG A 290 7.08 -9.75 -28.49
N ALA A 291 5.98 -10.29 -28.99
CA ALA A 291 6.01 -11.41 -29.93
C ALA A 291 6.82 -11.06 -31.18
N ALA A 292 6.59 -9.88 -31.76
CA ALA A 292 7.35 -9.42 -32.93
C ALA A 292 8.86 -9.25 -32.64
N ALA A 293 9.20 -8.68 -31.48
CA ALA A 293 10.59 -8.45 -31.08
C ALA A 293 11.33 -9.76 -30.77
N GLU A 294 10.71 -10.68 -30.02
CA GLU A 294 11.32 -11.98 -29.69
C GLU A 294 11.45 -12.89 -30.91
N ALA A 295 10.52 -12.82 -31.87
CA ALA A 295 10.64 -13.52 -33.14
C ALA A 295 11.77 -12.98 -34.01
N ALA A 296 12.07 -11.68 -33.90
CA ALA A 296 13.18 -11.06 -34.62
C ALA A 296 14.53 -11.41 -33.99
N GLU A 297 14.65 -11.30 -32.66
CA GLU A 297 15.85 -11.67 -31.93
C GLU A 297 15.51 -11.93 -30.45
N PRO A 298 15.94 -13.07 -29.87
CA PRO A 298 15.72 -13.35 -28.45
C PRO A 298 16.24 -12.24 -27.53
N GLY A 299 15.39 -11.74 -26.64
CA GLY A 299 15.71 -10.69 -25.68
C GLY A 299 15.71 -9.26 -26.26
N LEU A 300 15.34 -9.07 -27.53
CA LEU A 300 15.22 -7.75 -28.14
C LEU A 300 14.14 -6.91 -27.45
N PHE A 301 13.01 -7.52 -27.04
CA PHE A 301 11.94 -6.80 -26.34
C PHE A 301 12.46 -6.12 -25.08
N ASP A 302 13.22 -6.84 -24.25
CA ASP A 302 13.77 -6.29 -23.01
C ASP A 302 14.75 -5.13 -23.27
N ARG A 303 15.52 -5.19 -24.36
CA ARG A 303 16.39 -4.08 -24.76
C ARG A 303 15.59 -2.86 -25.20
N ILE A 304 14.54 -3.05 -25.99
CA ILE A 304 13.61 -1.98 -26.41
C ILE A 304 12.95 -1.35 -25.19
N VAL A 305 12.46 -2.14 -24.24
CA VAL A 305 11.85 -1.64 -22.99
C VAL A 305 12.84 -0.82 -22.18
N ARG A 306 14.08 -1.32 -21.99
CA ARG A 306 15.14 -0.56 -21.29
C ARG A 306 15.46 0.75 -22.03
N ARG A 307 15.57 0.71 -23.36
CA ARG A 307 15.83 1.90 -24.16
C ARG A 307 14.70 2.93 -24.05
N ALA A 308 13.44 2.50 -24.14
CA ALA A 308 12.28 3.36 -23.99
C ALA A 308 12.25 4.00 -22.60
N ALA A 309 12.52 3.25 -21.53
CA ALA A 309 12.63 3.79 -20.17
C ALA A 309 13.68 4.91 -20.06
N VAL A 310 14.84 4.74 -20.70
CA VAL A 310 15.88 5.79 -20.77
C VAL A 310 15.37 7.02 -21.53
N LEU A 311 14.73 6.84 -22.70
CA LEU A 311 14.19 7.94 -23.51
C LEU A 311 13.03 8.69 -22.83
N ASN A 312 12.23 7.99 -22.03
CA ASN A 312 11.12 8.58 -21.26
C ASN A 312 11.63 9.45 -20.10
N THR A 313 12.82 9.16 -19.56
CA THR A 313 13.38 9.79 -18.35
C THR A 313 13.43 11.31 -18.41
N PRO A 314 14.08 11.94 -19.42
CA PRO A 314 14.16 13.40 -19.47
C PRO A 314 12.78 14.06 -19.62
N LEU A 315 11.82 13.39 -20.29
CA LEU A 315 10.47 13.90 -20.45
C LEU A 315 9.73 13.92 -19.11
N VAL A 316 9.82 12.85 -18.32
CA VAL A 316 9.19 12.77 -17.00
C VAL A 316 9.86 13.71 -16.01
N ALA A 317 11.19 13.80 -16.00
CA ALA A 317 11.91 14.72 -15.13
C ALA A 317 11.52 16.18 -15.42
N ALA A 318 11.44 16.58 -16.70
CA ALA A 318 11.01 17.92 -17.09
C ALA A 318 9.54 18.19 -16.73
N ARG A 319 8.64 17.24 -16.97
CA ARG A 319 7.22 17.36 -16.56
C ARG A 319 7.08 17.51 -15.06
N ALA A 320 7.82 16.74 -14.26
CA ALA A 320 7.78 16.84 -12.81
C ALA A 320 8.33 18.18 -12.31
N ALA A 321 9.39 18.71 -12.91
CA ALA A 321 9.92 20.03 -12.57
C ALA A 321 8.94 21.18 -12.89
N ALA A 322 8.14 21.04 -13.96
CA ALA A 322 7.16 22.03 -14.38
C ALA A 322 5.78 21.90 -13.70
N ASP A 323 5.50 20.78 -13.02
CA ASP A 323 4.18 20.49 -12.44
C ASP A 323 3.95 21.32 -11.15
N PRO A 324 2.96 22.25 -11.13
CA PRO A 324 2.66 23.07 -9.97
C PRO A 324 2.34 22.28 -8.70
N ARG A 325 1.93 21.00 -8.84
CA ARG A 325 1.68 20.09 -7.72
C ARG A 325 2.87 19.93 -6.79
N TYR A 326 4.10 20.09 -7.29
CA TYR A 326 5.30 19.96 -6.46
C TYR A 326 5.79 21.29 -5.89
N GLN A 327 5.22 22.42 -6.30
CA GLN A 327 5.63 23.73 -5.82
C GLN A 327 5.21 23.97 -4.36
N ALA A 328 6.00 24.76 -3.65
CA ALA A 328 5.78 25.12 -2.26
C ALA A 328 4.39 25.74 -2.04
N GLU A 329 3.93 26.60 -2.95
CA GLU A 329 2.60 27.24 -2.87
C GLU A 329 1.48 26.21 -2.70
N LYS A 330 1.52 25.11 -3.47
CA LYS A 330 0.50 24.05 -3.44
C LYS A 330 0.65 23.09 -2.25
N ASN A 331 1.76 23.15 -1.52
CA ASN A 331 2.10 22.21 -0.44
C ASN A 331 2.27 22.87 0.94
N ARG A 332 1.92 24.15 1.09
CA ARG A 332 2.02 24.89 2.37
C ARG A 332 0.96 24.52 3.40
N VAL A 333 -0.13 23.87 2.98
CA VAL A 333 -1.25 23.57 3.87
C VAL A 333 -0.83 22.50 4.88
N ALA A 334 -0.80 22.88 6.15
CA ALA A 334 -0.52 21.94 7.22
C ALA A 334 -1.61 20.85 7.29
N PRO A 335 -1.26 19.60 7.60
CA PRO A 335 -2.27 18.58 7.88
C PRO A 335 -3.20 19.04 9.00
N ARG A 336 -4.50 18.75 8.89
CA ARG A 336 -5.46 19.04 9.97
C ARG A 336 -4.97 18.39 11.27
N LYS A 337 -4.71 19.22 12.28
CA LYS A 337 -4.42 18.79 13.65
C LYS A 337 -5.74 18.63 14.39
N ILE A 338 -5.85 17.57 15.17
CA ILE A 338 -7.04 17.18 15.92
C ILE A 338 -7.13 17.82 17.31
N GLY A 339 -6.08 18.53 17.75
CA GLY A 339 -6.08 19.24 19.03
C GLY A 339 -5.97 18.38 20.29
N SER A 340 -5.88 17.05 20.16
CA SER A 340 -5.63 16.12 21.27
C SER A 340 -4.40 15.24 21.02
N HIS A 341 -3.76 14.81 22.10
CA HIS A 341 -2.77 13.73 22.05
C HIS A 341 -3.52 12.41 21.98
N LEU A 342 -3.25 11.62 20.94
CA LEU A 342 -3.79 10.27 20.87
C LEU A 342 -3.04 9.39 21.87
N ALA A 343 -3.77 8.78 22.81
CA ALA A 343 -3.27 7.67 23.61
C ALA A 343 -3.39 6.35 22.83
N LEU A 344 -2.78 5.27 23.34
CA LEU A 344 -2.96 3.93 22.77
C LEU A 344 -4.48 3.62 22.72
N PHE A 345 -5.02 3.40 21.52
CA PHE A 345 -6.45 3.18 21.21
C PHE A 345 -7.38 4.40 21.24
N ASP A 346 -6.87 5.61 21.42
CA ASP A 346 -7.67 6.83 21.36
C ASP A 346 -8.01 7.13 19.89
N CYS A 347 -9.22 6.78 19.46
CA CYS A 347 -9.65 6.90 18.07
C CYS A 347 -10.43 8.20 17.85
N ILE A 348 -9.86 9.11 17.07
CA ILE A 348 -10.66 10.15 16.40
C ILE A 348 -11.06 9.60 15.05
N ASN A 349 -12.33 9.80 14.68
CA ASN A 349 -12.99 9.44 13.42
C ASN A 349 -12.37 10.10 12.17
N CYS A 350 -11.10 10.48 12.22
CA CYS A 350 -10.28 10.76 11.07
C CYS A 350 -9.82 9.42 10.50
N ASP A 351 -9.94 9.22 9.19
CA ASP A 351 -9.50 8.08 8.39
C ASP A 351 -7.97 7.76 8.48
N LYS A 352 -7.40 7.74 9.68
CA LYS A 352 -5.99 7.48 9.99
C LYS A 352 -5.79 6.15 10.71
N CYS A 353 -6.73 5.72 11.55
CA CYS A 353 -6.55 4.54 12.41
C CYS A 353 -7.41 3.32 12.03
N LEU A 354 -8.33 3.43 11.07
CA LEU A 354 -8.96 2.25 10.45
C LEU A 354 -7.98 1.35 9.66
N PRO A 355 -6.86 1.84 9.08
CA PRO A 355 -5.95 0.96 8.33
C PRO A 355 -4.69 0.51 9.09
N VAL A 356 -4.55 0.77 10.41
CA VAL A 356 -3.38 0.28 11.19
C VAL A 356 -3.77 -0.47 12.46
N CYS A 357 -4.99 -0.99 12.52
CA CYS A 357 -5.09 -2.30 13.13
C CYS A 357 -4.36 -3.28 12.20
N PRO A 358 -3.28 -3.95 12.63
CA PRO A 358 -2.64 -4.98 11.82
C PRO A 358 -3.56 -6.19 11.55
N ASN A 359 -4.86 -6.13 11.89
CA ASN A 359 -5.79 -7.24 11.87
C ASN A 359 -7.25 -6.90 11.56
N ASP A 360 -7.60 -5.69 11.11
CA ASP A 360 -9.02 -5.32 10.89
C ASP A 360 -9.92 -5.71 12.09
N ALA A 361 -9.39 -5.50 13.31
CA ALA A 361 -9.93 -6.04 14.55
C ALA A 361 -11.08 -5.20 15.12
N ASN A 362 -12.24 -5.24 14.45
CA ASN A 362 -13.41 -5.70 15.20
C ASN A 362 -13.50 -7.20 14.94
N PHE A 363 -12.82 -7.98 15.79
CA PHE A 363 -12.98 -9.41 15.76
C PHE A 363 -14.39 -9.75 16.24
N VAL A 364 -15.14 -10.44 15.39
CA VAL A 364 -16.11 -11.41 15.88
C VAL A 364 -15.33 -12.70 16.07
N TYR A 365 -15.20 -13.13 17.32
CA TYR A 365 -14.77 -14.47 17.63
C TYR A 365 -15.98 -15.39 17.50
N GLU A 366 -15.91 -16.41 16.64
CA GLU A 366 -16.80 -17.56 16.79
C GLU A 366 -16.34 -18.34 18.02
N THR A 367 -16.88 -17.94 19.17
CA THR A 367 -16.78 -18.69 20.41
C THR A 367 -18.00 -19.57 20.54
N GLY A 368 -17.80 -20.86 20.87
CA GLY A 368 -18.90 -21.71 21.29
C GLY A 368 -19.64 -21.06 22.48
N PRO A 369 -20.91 -21.41 22.74
CA PRO A 369 -21.63 -20.88 23.89
C PRO A 369 -20.79 -21.01 25.16
N LEU A 370 -20.46 -19.87 25.78
CA LEU A 370 -19.63 -19.82 26.98
C LEU A 370 -20.47 -19.30 28.14
N SER A 371 -20.48 -20.03 29.26
CA SER A 371 -21.15 -19.62 30.50
C SER A 371 -20.15 -19.76 31.65
N VAL A 372 -19.78 -18.64 32.28
CA VAL A 372 -18.77 -18.59 33.35
C VAL A 372 -19.32 -17.84 34.55
N GLU A 373 -19.34 -18.47 35.72
CA GLU A 373 -19.65 -17.77 36.97
C GLU A 373 -18.49 -16.88 37.40
N TYR A 374 -18.77 -15.64 37.81
CA TYR A 374 -17.75 -14.70 38.24
C TYR A 374 -18.10 -14.00 39.55
N GLY A 375 -17.04 -13.66 40.29
CA GLY A 375 -17.09 -12.85 41.50
C GLY A 375 -16.68 -11.40 41.24
N ARG A 376 -17.19 -10.49 42.08
CA ARG A 376 -16.70 -9.11 42.21
C ARG A 376 -15.71 -9.08 43.37
N PHE A 377 -14.58 -8.44 43.17
CA PHE A 377 -13.59 -8.25 44.23
C PHE A 377 -13.89 -6.96 44.97
N VAL A 378 -14.05 -7.05 46.29
CA VAL A 378 -14.39 -5.91 47.15
C VAL A 378 -13.35 -5.80 48.26
N VAL A 379 -12.82 -4.60 48.45
CA VAL A 379 -11.92 -4.30 49.56
C VAL A 379 -12.75 -4.06 50.81
N ARG A 380 -12.51 -4.86 51.85
CA ARG A 380 -13.07 -4.65 53.20
C ARG A 380 -11.92 -4.70 54.20
N GLU A 381 -11.83 -3.66 55.04
CA GLU A 381 -10.82 -3.55 56.10
C GLU A 381 -9.38 -3.81 55.60
N GLY A 382 -9.03 -3.25 54.44
CA GLY A 382 -7.69 -3.37 53.85
C GLY A 382 -7.42 -4.70 53.14
N THR A 383 -8.40 -5.62 53.08
CA THR A 383 -8.23 -6.94 52.47
C THR A 383 -9.17 -7.11 51.27
N VAL A 384 -8.67 -7.64 50.15
CA VAL A 384 -9.48 -7.93 48.95
C VAL A 384 -10.18 -9.27 49.13
N THR A 385 -11.52 -9.26 49.07
CA THR A 385 -12.35 -10.47 49.16
C THR A 385 -13.19 -10.64 47.89
N SER A 386 -13.29 -11.86 47.38
CA SER A 386 -14.15 -12.19 46.24
C SER A 386 -15.56 -12.50 46.75
N VAL A 387 -16.57 -11.81 46.22
CA VAL A 387 -17.99 -12.10 46.48
C VAL A 387 -18.69 -12.48 45.17
N PRO A 388 -19.60 -13.47 45.15
CA PRO A 388 -20.31 -13.86 43.94
C PRO A 388 -21.04 -12.67 43.29
N ALA A 389 -20.92 -12.52 41.96
CA ALA A 389 -21.46 -11.36 41.24
C ALA A 389 -22.39 -11.70 40.07
N GLY A 390 -22.32 -12.91 39.52
CA GLY A 390 -23.25 -13.39 38.50
C GLY A 390 -22.61 -14.39 37.54
N THR A 391 -23.29 -14.64 36.42
CA THR A 391 -22.86 -15.55 35.35
C THR A 391 -22.68 -14.77 34.04
N PHE A 392 -21.50 -14.83 33.45
CA PHE A 392 -21.18 -14.28 32.15
C PHE A 392 -21.55 -15.28 31.05
N VAL A 393 -22.46 -14.92 30.14
CA VAL A 393 -22.93 -15.82 29.06
C VAL A 393 -22.70 -15.17 27.69
N VAL A 394 -22.07 -15.90 26.76
CA VAL A 394 -21.90 -15.49 25.36
C VAL A 394 -22.77 -16.36 24.45
N THR A 395 -23.66 -15.71 23.67
CA THR A 395 -24.45 -16.34 22.61
C THR A 395 -24.37 -15.49 21.33
N ASN A 396 -24.20 -16.11 20.15
CA ASN A 396 -24.00 -15.38 18.88
C ASN A 396 -25.34 -15.23 18.13
N SER A 397 -26.34 -14.57 18.74
CA SER A 397 -27.72 -14.60 18.24
C SER A 397 -28.43 -13.25 18.38
N LEU A 398 -29.53 -13.06 17.64
CA LEU A 398 -30.45 -11.92 17.80
C LEU A 398 -30.84 -11.70 19.27
N GLN A 399 -30.90 -12.75 20.09
CA GLN A 399 -31.16 -12.67 21.53
C GLN A 399 -30.06 -11.93 22.29
N ALA A 400 -28.79 -12.09 21.91
CA ALA A 400 -27.68 -11.38 22.53
C ALA A 400 -27.66 -9.88 22.19
N TRP A 401 -27.92 -9.53 20.92
CA TRP A 401 -28.12 -8.12 20.54
C TRP A 401 -29.31 -7.50 21.27
N THR A 402 -30.41 -8.26 21.38
CA THR A 402 -31.62 -7.84 22.11
C THR A 402 -31.31 -7.59 23.59
N ALA A 403 -30.48 -8.41 24.23
CA ALA A 403 -30.11 -8.29 25.66
C ALA A 403 -29.23 -7.06 25.99
N LEU A 404 -28.59 -6.42 25.01
CA LEU A 404 -27.71 -5.26 25.20
C LEU A 404 -28.46 -3.93 25.06
N HIS A 405 -29.53 -3.73 25.83
CA HIS A 405 -30.51 -2.63 25.70
C HIS A 405 -29.92 -1.20 25.69
N GLY A 406 -28.74 -0.99 26.30
CA GLY A 406 -28.14 0.33 26.48
C GLY A 406 -27.16 0.78 25.38
N ARG A 407 -26.97 0.01 24.30
CA ARG A 407 -26.01 0.33 23.25
C ARG A 407 -26.66 0.42 21.88
N ASP A 408 -26.30 1.45 21.12
CA ASP A 408 -26.59 1.50 19.69
C ASP A 408 -25.78 0.43 18.93
N GLY A 409 -26.30 -0.03 17.80
CA GLY A 409 -25.66 -1.07 16.99
C GLY A 409 -26.67 -1.81 16.11
N PHE A 410 -26.22 -2.76 15.31
CA PHE A 410 -27.09 -3.51 14.41
C PHE A 410 -26.73 -5.00 14.33
N PHE A 411 -27.73 -5.80 13.96
CA PHE A 411 -27.62 -7.21 13.62
C PHE A 411 -28.19 -7.40 12.21
N VAL A 412 -27.49 -8.15 11.35
CA VAL A 412 -27.89 -8.43 9.96
C VAL A 412 -28.01 -9.93 9.78
N ALA A 413 -29.06 -10.37 9.09
CA ALA A 413 -29.28 -11.75 8.72
C ALA A 413 -29.70 -11.85 7.25
N ARG A 414 -29.03 -12.72 6.49
CA ARG A 414 -29.44 -13.08 5.12
C ARG A 414 -30.38 -14.29 5.18
N ARG A 415 -31.49 -14.24 4.44
CA ARG A 415 -32.48 -15.32 4.34
C ARG A 415 -32.79 -15.62 2.88
N ALA A 416 -33.32 -16.80 2.60
CA ALA A 416 -33.69 -17.23 1.24
C ALA A 416 -34.69 -16.27 0.56
N GLU A 417 -35.57 -15.64 1.34
CA GLU A 417 -36.63 -14.74 0.86
C GLU A 417 -36.23 -13.25 0.86
N GLY A 418 -35.06 -12.91 1.41
CA GLY A 418 -34.62 -11.53 1.57
C GLY A 418 -33.66 -11.31 2.74
N ASP A 419 -33.05 -10.13 2.78
CA ASP A 419 -32.14 -9.71 3.84
C ASP A 419 -32.92 -9.03 4.98
N ALA A 420 -32.51 -9.21 6.23
CA ALA A 420 -33.12 -8.60 7.40
C ALA A 420 -32.07 -7.92 8.28
N MET A 421 -32.42 -6.77 8.86
CA MET A 421 -31.56 -5.98 9.73
C MET A 421 -32.36 -5.44 10.92
N TRP A 422 -31.78 -5.57 12.10
CA TRP A 422 -32.24 -4.95 13.33
C TRP A 422 -31.21 -3.91 13.72
N ALA A 423 -31.64 -2.71 14.08
CA ALA A 423 -30.73 -1.66 14.49
C ALA A 423 -31.28 -0.89 15.68
N ARG A 424 -30.40 -0.45 16.57
CA ARG A 424 -30.68 0.52 17.61
C ARG A 424 -29.89 1.77 17.28
N ILE A 425 -30.60 2.86 17.02
CA ILE A 425 -30.03 4.14 16.58
C ILE A 425 -30.58 5.22 17.50
N ARG A 426 -29.70 5.88 18.25
CA ARG A 426 -30.01 6.87 19.27
C ARG A 426 -30.98 6.31 20.31
N GLY A 427 -30.77 5.07 20.74
CA GLY A 427 -31.56 4.38 21.75
C GLY A 427 -32.93 3.87 21.26
N ARG A 428 -33.26 4.03 19.98
CA ARG A 428 -34.52 3.55 19.40
C ARG A 428 -34.30 2.36 18.49
N GLU A 429 -35.13 1.34 18.62
CA GLU A 429 -35.03 0.11 17.83
C GLU A 429 -35.79 0.23 16.52
N TYR A 430 -35.18 -0.34 15.49
CA TYR A 430 -35.68 -0.39 14.13
C TYR A 430 -35.46 -1.77 13.55
N ARG A 431 -36.31 -2.13 12.59
CA ARG A 431 -36.22 -3.34 11.80
C ARG A 431 -36.42 -3.00 10.33
N LEU A 432 -35.59 -3.59 9.49
CA LEU A 432 -35.63 -3.52 8.04
C LEU A 432 -35.62 -4.93 7.48
N ASP A 433 -36.63 -5.31 6.71
CA ASP A 433 -36.66 -6.55 5.94
C ASP A 433 -36.70 -6.17 4.44
N VAL A 434 -35.72 -6.58 3.65
CA VAL A 434 -35.59 -6.31 2.21
C VAL A 434 -35.80 -7.62 1.44
N GLN A 435 -36.88 -7.69 0.69
CA GLN A 435 -37.21 -8.84 -0.16
C GLN A 435 -36.40 -8.82 -1.46
N ALA A 436 -36.17 -10.00 -2.04
CA ALA A 436 -35.43 -10.16 -3.30
C ALA A 436 -36.00 -9.35 -4.48
N ALA A 437 -37.31 -9.06 -4.49
CA ALA A 437 -37.98 -8.27 -5.52
C ALA A 437 -37.79 -6.74 -5.38
N GLY A 438 -36.94 -6.28 -4.44
CA GLY A 438 -36.67 -4.86 -4.21
C GLY A 438 -37.76 -4.13 -3.41
N HIS A 439 -38.64 -4.86 -2.74
CA HIS A 439 -39.58 -4.32 -1.76
C HIS A 439 -39.00 -4.47 -0.36
N ALA A 440 -39.11 -3.45 0.47
CA ALA A 440 -38.65 -3.48 1.84
C ALA A 440 -39.74 -3.06 2.83
N ARG A 441 -39.70 -3.64 4.02
CA ARG A 441 -40.53 -3.25 5.16
C ARG A 441 -39.62 -2.68 6.24
N PHE A 442 -39.85 -1.42 6.60
CA PHE A 442 -39.11 -0.70 7.63
C PHE A 442 -40.04 -0.37 8.81
N THR A 443 -39.63 -0.60 10.05
CA THR A 443 -40.46 -0.30 11.22
C THR A 443 -39.64 0.03 12.45
N ASP A 444 -40.23 0.81 13.36
CA ASP A 444 -39.74 1.07 14.73
C ASP A 444 -40.58 0.36 15.81
N GLY A 445 -41.44 -0.59 15.40
CA GLY A 445 -42.38 -1.29 16.29
C GLY A 445 -43.69 -0.55 16.58
N VAL A 446 -43.87 0.66 16.06
CA VAL A 446 -45.12 1.45 16.16
C VAL A 446 -45.66 1.80 14.78
N ILE A 447 -44.80 2.30 13.89
CA ILE A 447 -45.11 2.58 12.49
C ILE A 447 -44.33 1.60 11.62
N THR A 448 -45.00 1.04 10.63
CA THR A 448 -44.38 0.29 9.53
C THR A 448 -44.48 1.10 8.25
N VAL A 449 -43.41 1.19 7.49
CA VAL A 449 -43.33 1.79 6.16
C VAL A 449 -42.92 0.73 5.15
N GLU A 450 -43.73 0.56 4.11
CA GLU A 450 -43.35 -0.18 2.90
C GLU A 450 -42.55 0.73 1.99
N VAL A 451 -41.43 0.22 1.47
CA VAL A 451 -40.45 1.00 0.71
C VAL A 451 -40.07 0.26 -0.57
N ARG A 452 -40.03 0.99 -1.69
CA ARG A 452 -39.36 0.55 -2.89
C ARG A 452 -37.85 0.70 -2.68
N HIS A 453 -37.18 -0.39 -2.31
CA HIS A 453 -35.83 -0.35 -1.77
C HIS A 453 -34.80 0.26 -2.75
N PRO A 454 -34.73 -0.14 -4.04
CA PRO A 454 -33.77 0.44 -4.99
C PRO A 454 -33.90 1.96 -5.19
N GLU A 455 -35.12 2.48 -5.04
CA GLU A 455 -35.46 3.89 -5.25
C GLU A 455 -35.48 4.69 -3.95
N ARG A 456 -35.29 4.02 -2.80
CA ARG A 456 -35.42 4.58 -1.44
C ARG A 456 -36.75 5.32 -1.21
N ARG A 457 -37.80 4.93 -1.92
CA ARG A 457 -39.09 5.64 -1.94
C ARG A 457 -40.13 4.94 -1.06
N PRO A 458 -40.69 5.61 -0.03
CA PRO A 458 -41.86 5.11 0.70
C PRO A 458 -43.05 4.91 -0.23
N LEU A 459 -43.77 3.80 -0.06
CA LEU A 459 -44.97 3.47 -0.82
C LEU A 459 -46.22 3.65 0.03
N ARG A 460 -46.18 3.11 1.24
CA ARG A 460 -47.30 3.11 2.19
C ARG A 460 -46.77 3.08 3.62
N ALA A 461 -47.49 3.69 4.55
CA ALA A 461 -47.18 3.63 5.96
C ALA A 461 -48.43 3.29 6.77
N GLU A 462 -48.25 2.49 7.82
CA GLU A 462 -49.31 2.04 8.71
C GLU A 462 -48.82 2.11 10.15
N ALA A 463 -49.65 2.64 11.04
CA ALA A 463 -49.41 2.60 12.47
C ALA A 463 -50.15 1.41 13.09
N ARG A 464 -49.60 0.84 14.17
CA ARG A 464 -50.33 -0.13 14.98
C ARG A 464 -51.54 0.52 15.67
N ALA A 465 -52.56 -0.28 16.01
CA ALA A 465 -53.86 0.22 16.47
C ALA A 465 -53.81 1.07 17.76
N ASP A 466 -52.82 0.85 18.62
CA ASP A 466 -52.59 1.54 19.90
C ASP A 466 -51.46 2.59 19.81
N ALA A 467 -51.10 3.04 18.61
CA ALA A 467 -50.02 3.99 18.44
C ALA A 467 -50.30 5.33 19.16
N PRO A 468 -49.35 5.86 19.95
CA PRO A 468 -49.51 7.14 20.63
C PRO A 468 -49.72 8.29 19.64
N GLU A 469 -50.64 9.20 19.97
CA GLU A 469 -50.85 10.41 19.17
C GLU A 469 -49.57 11.26 19.13
N GLY A 470 -49.19 11.71 17.93
CA GLY A 470 -47.95 12.47 17.71
C GLY A 470 -46.67 11.64 17.58
N HIS A 471 -46.74 10.30 17.62
CA HIS A 471 -45.59 9.44 17.37
C HIS A 471 -45.07 9.59 15.94
N ALA A 472 -43.78 9.92 15.80
CA ALA A 472 -43.12 10.09 14.50
C ALA A 472 -42.02 9.06 14.30
N LEU A 473 -41.97 8.48 13.10
CA LEU A 473 -40.90 7.58 12.64
C LEU A 473 -39.90 8.37 11.79
N ASP A 474 -38.62 8.35 12.20
CA ASP A 474 -37.54 9.03 11.48
C ASP A 474 -37.03 8.16 10.32
N PHE A 475 -37.37 8.54 9.10
CA PHE A 475 -36.98 7.79 7.90
C PHE A 475 -35.46 7.86 7.60
N SER A 476 -34.72 8.77 8.24
CA SER A 476 -33.25 8.77 8.12
C SER A 476 -32.62 7.50 8.69
N ALA A 477 -33.26 6.86 9.67
CA ALA A 477 -32.85 5.55 10.19
C ALA A 477 -32.93 4.46 9.11
N TYR A 478 -33.98 4.47 8.26
CA TYR A 478 -34.06 3.58 7.11
C TYR A 478 -32.91 3.82 6.13
N LEU A 479 -32.60 5.07 5.80
CA LEU A 479 -31.52 5.40 4.86
C LEU A 479 -30.16 4.91 5.39
N ASN A 480 -29.90 5.10 6.69
CA ASN A 480 -28.68 4.60 7.33
C ASN A 480 -28.60 3.07 7.29
N MET A 481 -29.70 2.38 7.64
CA MET A 481 -29.76 0.91 7.61
C MET A 481 -29.63 0.36 6.19
N ALA A 482 -30.25 0.99 5.19
CA ALA A 482 -30.16 0.57 3.79
C ALA A 482 -28.74 0.72 3.24
N LEU A 483 -28.07 1.84 3.53
CA LEU A 483 -26.67 2.05 3.12
C LEU A 483 -25.71 1.07 3.81
N ALA A 484 -25.94 0.79 5.10
CA ALA A 484 -25.17 -0.20 5.84
C ALA A 484 -25.37 -1.60 5.26
N LEU A 485 -26.61 -1.99 4.97
CA LEU A 485 -26.95 -3.28 4.39
C LEU A 485 -26.31 -3.46 3.00
N ASP A 486 -26.44 -2.47 2.12
CA ASP A 486 -25.82 -2.47 0.79
C ASP A 486 -24.29 -2.60 0.88
N GLY A 487 -23.64 -1.85 1.77
CA GLY A 487 -22.19 -1.87 1.91
C GLY A 487 -21.68 -3.19 2.51
N VAL A 488 -22.35 -3.69 3.55
CA VAL A 488 -21.99 -4.92 4.25
C VAL A 488 -22.23 -6.15 3.37
N LEU A 489 -23.20 -6.11 2.45
CA LEU A 489 -23.56 -7.27 1.63
C LEU A 489 -23.16 -7.15 0.15
N ASP A 490 -22.45 -6.09 -0.27
CA ASP A 490 -21.95 -5.91 -1.65
C ASP A 490 -20.90 -6.97 -2.00
N LEU A 491 -21.31 -8.00 -2.77
CA LEU A 491 -20.45 -9.10 -3.19
C LEU A 491 -19.31 -8.69 -4.13
N ARG A 492 -19.32 -7.47 -4.69
CA ARG A 492 -18.20 -6.95 -5.50
C ARG A 492 -17.02 -6.51 -4.63
N ARG A 493 -17.20 -6.54 -3.31
CA ARG A 493 -16.18 -6.22 -2.31
C ARG A 493 -16.10 -7.39 -1.35
N SER A 494 -14.91 -7.80 -0.93
CA SER A 494 -14.78 -8.81 0.11
C SER A 494 -14.82 -8.14 1.47
N ASN A 495 -15.71 -8.58 2.35
CA ASN A 495 -15.72 -8.21 3.77
C ASN A 495 -16.10 -9.43 4.63
N PRO A 496 -15.84 -9.40 5.94
CA PRO A 496 -16.07 -10.57 6.80
C PRO A 496 -17.52 -11.08 6.82
N VAL A 497 -18.53 -10.23 6.56
CA VAL A 497 -19.94 -10.62 6.56
C VAL A 497 -20.33 -11.32 5.25
N ASN A 498 -19.75 -10.91 4.12
CA ASN A 498 -20.08 -11.51 2.83
C ASN A 498 -19.11 -12.61 2.37
N ALA A 499 -17.98 -12.79 3.05
CA ALA A 499 -17.04 -13.89 2.82
C ALA A 499 -17.67 -15.26 3.16
N ALA A 500 -18.32 -15.39 4.32
CA ALA A 500 -19.04 -16.62 4.71
C ALA A 500 -20.23 -16.94 3.78
N VAL A 501 -20.89 -15.89 3.27
CA VAL A 501 -22.01 -16.03 2.32
C VAL A 501 -21.53 -16.47 0.93
N SER A 502 -20.32 -16.06 0.54
CA SER A 502 -19.71 -16.48 -0.72
C SER A 502 -19.30 -17.96 -0.69
N GLU A 503 -18.86 -18.48 0.45
CA GLU A 503 -18.57 -19.92 0.65
C GLU A 503 -19.83 -20.79 0.55
N ALA A 504 -20.98 -20.34 1.09
CA ALA A 504 -22.24 -21.08 1.01
C ALA A 504 -22.75 -21.25 -0.43
N ARG A 505 -22.67 -20.20 -1.27
CA ARG A 505 -23.06 -20.28 -2.70
C ARG A 505 -22.09 -21.13 -3.52
N ALA A 506 -20.78 -21.07 -3.26
CA ALA A 506 -19.82 -21.94 -3.93
C ALA A 506 -20.09 -23.43 -3.66
N SER A 507 -20.61 -23.76 -2.47
CA SER A 507 -21.01 -25.12 -2.10
C SER A 507 -22.35 -25.58 -2.69
N GLU A 508 -23.26 -24.65 -3.01
CA GLU A 508 -24.54 -24.93 -3.68
C GLU A 508 -24.38 -25.03 -5.21
N GLU A 509 -23.62 -24.12 -5.83
CA GLU A 509 -23.37 -24.14 -7.27
C GLU A 509 -22.49 -25.33 -7.69
N GLY A 510 -21.56 -25.76 -6.82
CA GLY A 510 -20.76 -26.98 -7.00
C GLY A 510 -21.51 -28.29 -6.80
N ARG A 511 -22.79 -28.26 -6.37
CA ARG A 511 -23.67 -29.45 -6.30
C ARG A 511 -24.57 -29.63 -7.53
N THR A 512 -24.57 -28.64 -8.43
CA THR A 512 -25.36 -28.66 -9.68
C THR A 512 -24.52 -28.64 -10.96
N ALA A 513 -23.20 -28.86 -10.85
CA ALA A 513 -22.29 -29.02 -11.99
C ALA A 513 -21.79 -30.47 -12.12
#